data_AF-A0A3M2G3M9-F1
#
_entry.id   AF-A0A3M2G3M9-F1
#
_cell.length_a   1.000
_cell.length_b   1.000
_cell.length_c   1.000
_cell.angle_alpha   90.00
_cell.angle_beta   90.00
_cell.angle_gamma   90.00
#
_symmetry.space_group_name_H-M   'P 1'
#
loop_
_entity.id
_entity.type
_entity.pdbx_description
1 polymer ?
#
loop_
_entity_poly.entity_id
_entity_poly.type
_entity_poly.pdbx_seq_one_letter_code
_entity_poly.pdbx_strand_id
1 'polypeptide(L)'
;MSLEFRLTFPEPTQVILRAGSHQSPVSLGFTDPFPVDEKRAMYQFFTASPPFDTNQLVQWGTRLAQSVFLESTAHDLFLHFLKTPTEDRRLIIASDHPEILSLPWELLTDLTANDTFLAQQTPPISIQRAYVGLTPDQKAFYIPRRSTRHVLVMMSRPHDVPYPEMPLNLTTFKETLSRPGLTVEILESPTFEALVDRLDNRNLPAVDIFHFDGPGYYDRDDREGSIIENHHPYHAYRDQILKGMVIDPVRMAYVVLEKRDGSSHRLSAKLLGQMLYRHRVALTILTTPQRVEPVNEPFGCIGSRLISAGVPAVIAIPYALRNSAKMTFFEAFYQQLTQGLTINHLLDHLRQKGDVYLLPSLYRNGDDITLLTR
;
A
#
# COMPACT_ATOMS: atom_id res chain seq x y z
N MET A 1 -0.45 -19.90 -16.81
CA MET A 1 -0.93 -18.51 -17.02
C MET A 1 -1.62 -18.09 -15.74
N SER A 2 -1.50 -16.83 -15.33
CA SER A 2 -2.22 -16.33 -14.15
C SER A 2 -3.73 -16.40 -14.39
N LEU A 3 -4.48 -16.82 -13.38
CA LEU A 3 -5.93 -16.74 -13.36
C LEU A 3 -6.34 -15.54 -12.53
N GLU A 4 -7.04 -14.59 -13.15
CA GLU A 4 -7.46 -13.35 -12.50
C GLU A 4 -8.95 -13.34 -12.21
N PHE A 5 -9.28 -12.94 -10.98
CA PHE A 5 -10.62 -12.53 -10.56
C PHE A 5 -10.57 -11.05 -10.22
N ARG A 6 -11.36 -10.24 -10.92
CA ARG A 6 -11.35 -8.79 -10.74
C ARG A 6 -12.66 -8.31 -10.15
N LEU A 7 -12.57 -7.57 -9.05
CA LEU A 7 -13.64 -6.79 -8.44
C LEU A 7 -13.43 -5.34 -8.83
N THR A 8 -14.27 -4.79 -9.72
CA THR A 8 -14.18 -3.38 -10.12
C THR A 8 -15.29 -2.59 -9.45
N PHE A 9 -14.93 -1.55 -8.71
CA PHE A 9 -15.86 -0.67 -8.02
C PHE A 9 -15.88 0.69 -8.73
N PRO A 10 -16.79 0.88 -9.71
CA PRO A 10 -16.97 2.17 -10.36
C PRO A 10 -17.60 3.22 -9.44
N GLU A 11 -18.32 2.76 -8.41
CA GLU A 11 -18.91 3.56 -7.35
C GLU A 11 -18.74 2.81 -6.02
N PRO A 12 -18.79 3.48 -4.85
CA PRO A 12 -18.65 2.81 -3.55
C PRO A 12 -19.79 1.87 -3.20
N THR A 13 -20.87 1.87 -3.98
CA THR A 13 -22.08 1.09 -3.74
C THR A 13 -22.35 0.05 -4.85
N GLN A 14 -21.39 -0.14 -5.76
CA GLN A 14 -21.51 -1.07 -6.88
C GLN A 14 -20.21 -1.85 -7.07
N VAL A 15 -20.33 -3.15 -7.34
CA VAL A 15 -19.20 -4.01 -7.71
C VAL A 15 -19.49 -4.75 -9.00
N ILE A 16 -18.50 -4.79 -9.88
CA ILE A 16 -18.51 -5.55 -11.13
C ILE A 16 -17.46 -6.66 -11.02
N LEU A 17 -17.92 -7.91 -11.02
CA LEU A 17 -17.10 -9.10 -10.92
C LEU A 17 -16.76 -9.63 -12.32
N ARG A 18 -15.52 -10.02 -12.53
CA ARG A 18 -15.06 -10.64 -13.78
C ARG A 18 -14.01 -11.70 -13.48
N ALA A 19 -14.22 -12.93 -13.96
CA ALA A 19 -13.24 -14.00 -13.89
C ALA A 19 -12.66 -14.28 -15.29
N GLY A 20 -11.37 -14.00 -15.46
CA GLY A 20 -10.70 -14.11 -16.76
C GLY A 20 -11.19 -13.13 -17.84
N SER A 21 -10.71 -13.31 -19.06
CA SER A 21 -10.96 -12.41 -20.20
C SER A 21 -12.28 -12.68 -20.94
N HIS A 22 -12.81 -13.90 -20.86
CA HIS A 22 -13.89 -14.38 -21.73
C HIS A 22 -15.26 -14.50 -21.06
N GLN A 23 -15.35 -14.33 -19.73
CA GLN A 23 -16.63 -14.41 -19.02
C GLN A 23 -17.33 -13.05 -18.96
N SER A 24 -18.65 -13.07 -19.10
CA SER A 24 -19.48 -11.88 -18.97
C SER A 24 -19.36 -11.31 -17.55
N PRO A 25 -19.23 -9.99 -17.38
CA PRO A 25 -19.16 -9.39 -16.06
C PRO A 25 -20.50 -9.49 -15.33
N VAL A 26 -20.45 -9.67 -14.01
CA VAL A 26 -21.62 -9.68 -13.12
C VAL A 26 -21.62 -8.36 -12.34
N SER A 27 -22.68 -7.58 -12.43
CA SER A 27 -22.82 -6.31 -11.70
C SER A 27 -23.78 -6.48 -10.53
N LEU A 28 -23.33 -6.11 -9.33
CA LEU A 28 -24.09 -6.21 -8.09
C LEU A 28 -24.03 -4.90 -7.31
N GLY A 29 -25.03 -4.68 -6.45
CA GLY A 29 -24.93 -3.67 -5.39
C GLY A 29 -23.88 -4.11 -4.36
N PHE A 30 -23.16 -3.14 -3.81
CA PHE A 30 -22.21 -3.35 -2.74
C PHE A 30 -22.58 -2.47 -1.55
N THR A 31 -22.51 -3.05 -0.35
CA THR A 31 -22.65 -2.32 0.89
C THR A 31 -21.43 -2.63 1.73
N ASP A 32 -20.71 -1.58 2.12
CA ASP A 32 -19.60 -1.69 3.06
C ASP A 32 -20.09 -2.36 4.35
N PRO A 33 -19.56 -3.54 4.72
CA PRO A 33 -20.07 -4.27 5.86
C PRO A 33 -19.64 -3.64 7.19
N PHE A 34 -18.75 -2.64 7.21
CA PHE A 34 -18.17 -2.10 8.43
C PHE A 34 -18.59 -0.65 8.68
N PRO A 35 -19.39 -0.40 9.73
CA PRO A 35 -19.64 0.95 10.22
C PRO A 35 -18.34 1.67 10.63
N VAL A 36 -18.37 3.00 10.62
CA VAL A 36 -17.22 3.87 10.96
C VAL A 36 -16.58 3.50 12.31
N ASP A 37 -17.39 3.27 13.34
CA ASP A 37 -16.89 2.94 14.68
C ASP A 37 -16.18 1.57 14.70
N GLU A 38 -16.63 0.62 13.91
CA GLU A 38 -15.99 -0.69 13.79
C GLU A 38 -14.66 -0.59 13.03
N LYS A 39 -14.59 0.22 11.98
CA LYS A 39 -13.31 0.52 11.30
C LYS A 39 -12.30 1.19 12.23
N ARG A 40 -12.76 2.04 13.15
CA ARG A 40 -11.93 2.63 14.20
C ARG A 40 -11.43 1.56 15.19
N ALA A 41 -12.30 0.62 15.58
CA ALA A 41 -11.93 -0.51 16.41
C ALA A 41 -10.91 -1.43 15.72
N MET A 42 -11.06 -1.70 14.41
CA MET A 42 -10.07 -2.43 13.61
C MET A 42 -8.70 -1.73 13.63
N TYR A 43 -8.68 -0.41 13.44
CA TYR A 43 -7.43 0.34 13.50
C TYR A 43 -6.74 0.17 14.87
N GLN A 44 -7.49 0.32 15.96
CA GLN A 44 -6.98 0.09 17.32
C GLN A 44 -6.52 -1.35 17.54
N PHE A 45 -7.26 -2.34 17.03
CA PHE A 45 -6.92 -3.74 17.11
C PHE A 45 -5.53 -4.03 16.52
N PHE A 46 -5.22 -3.47 15.35
CA PHE A 46 -3.90 -3.63 14.73
C PHE A 46 -2.79 -2.79 15.36
N THR A 47 -3.11 -1.86 16.26
CA THR A 47 -2.10 -1.21 17.12
C THR A 47 -1.66 -2.06 18.30
N ALA A 48 -2.43 -3.10 18.65
CA ALA A 48 -2.05 -4.03 19.71
C ALA A 48 -0.85 -4.90 19.28
N SER A 49 -0.15 -5.47 20.25
CA SER A 49 0.90 -6.46 19.96
C SER A 49 0.28 -7.77 19.46
N PRO A 50 0.81 -8.38 18.38
CA PRO A 50 0.45 -9.74 18.02
C PRO A 50 0.88 -10.76 19.10
N PRO A 51 0.28 -11.97 19.15
CA PRO A 51 -0.71 -12.49 18.20
C PRO A 51 -2.06 -11.77 18.30
N PHE A 52 -2.70 -11.60 17.16
CA PHE A 52 -4.05 -11.04 17.08
C PHE A 52 -5.09 -12.12 17.42
N ASP A 53 -6.28 -11.72 17.86
CA ASP A 53 -7.40 -12.65 17.97
C ASP A 53 -7.88 -13.08 16.58
N THR A 54 -7.46 -14.28 16.16
CA THR A 54 -7.79 -14.85 14.86
C THR A 54 -9.30 -15.01 14.65
N ASN A 55 -10.09 -15.24 15.71
CA ASN A 55 -11.56 -15.32 15.59
C ASN A 55 -12.15 -13.99 15.13
N GLN A 56 -11.66 -12.88 15.68
CA GLN A 56 -12.08 -11.54 15.27
C GLN A 56 -11.70 -11.26 13.81
N LEU A 57 -10.49 -11.67 13.39
CA LEU A 57 -10.03 -11.53 12.01
C LEU A 57 -10.91 -12.33 11.04
N VAL A 58 -11.23 -13.58 11.37
CA VAL A 58 -12.11 -14.45 10.57
C VAL A 58 -13.53 -13.89 10.48
N GLN A 59 -14.07 -13.33 11.56
CA GLN A 59 -15.40 -12.70 11.55
C GLN A 59 -15.45 -11.50 10.59
N TRP A 60 -14.45 -10.61 10.65
CA TRP A 60 -14.36 -9.49 9.71
C TRP A 60 -14.19 -9.97 8.28
N GLY A 61 -13.30 -10.93 8.07
CA GLY A 61 -13.07 -11.56 6.78
C GLY A 61 -14.32 -12.17 6.16
N THR A 62 -15.11 -12.87 6.96
CA THR A 62 -16.34 -13.53 6.55
C THR A 62 -17.42 -12.52 6.19
N ARG A 63 -17.60 -11.46 6.98
CA ARG A 63 -18.54 -10.38 6.64
C ARG A 63 -18.15 -9.67 5.34
N LEU A 64 -16.86 -9.43 5.13
CA LEU A 64 -16.38 -8.85 3.87
C LEU A 64 -16.60 -9.79 2.69
N ALA A 65 -16.31 -11.09 2.84
CA ALA A 65 -16.57 -12.07 1.80
C ALA A 65 -18.06 -12.19 1.47
N GLN A 66 -18.93 -12.21 2.48
CA GLN A 66 -20.39 -12.23 2.30
C GLN A 66 -20.91 -10.97 1.58
N SER A 67 -20.32 -9.81 1.81
CA SER A 67 -20.73 -8.56 1.13
C SER A 67 -20.51 -8.57 -0.38
N VAL A 68 -19.69 -9.49 -0.91
CA VAL A 68 -19.35 -9.59 -2.34
C VAL A 68 -19.82 -10.91 -2.96
N PHE A 69 -19.66 -12.04 -2.24
CA PHE A 69 -19.77 -13.39 -2.80
C PHE A 69 -20.98 -14.19 -2.30
N LEU A 70 -21.90 -13.57 -1.55
CA LEU A 70 -23.10 -14.25 -1.04
C LEU A 70 -24.21 -14.38 -2.10
N GLU A 71 -24.30 -13.43 -3.03
CA GLU A 71 -25.27 -13.52 -4.12
C GLU A 71 -24.92 -14.71 -5.03
N SER A 72 -25.93 -15.51 -5.40
CA SER A 72 -25.79 -16.77 -6.14
C SER A 72 -24.87 -16.69 -7.37
N THR A 73 -25.05 -15.68 -8.21
CA THR A 73 -24.28 -15.52 -9.45
C THR A 73 -22.82 -15.18 -9.16
N ALA A 74 -22.56 -14.28 -8.19
CA ALA A 74 -21.20 -14.02 -7.72
C ALA A 74 -20.56 -15.23 -7.05
N HIS A 75 -21.33 -15.96 -6.26
CA HIS A 75 -20.87 -17.18 -5.59
C HIS A 75 -20.40 -18.21 -6.61
N ASP A 76 -21.22 -18.56 -7.60
CA ASP A 76 -20.89 -19.55 -8.62
C ASP A 76 -19.66 -19.15 -9.45
N LEU A 77 -19.57 -17.85 -9.80
CA LEU A 77 -18.43 -17.29 -10.52
C LEU A 77 -17.13 -17.43 -9.70
N PHE A 78 -17.19 -17.11 -8.40
CA PHE A 78 -16.06 -17.19 -7.50
C PHE A 78 -15.67 -18.65 -7.18
N LEU A 79 -16.64 -19.55 -7.02
CA LEU A 79 -16.40 -20.98 -6.89
C LEU A 79 -15.69 -21.56 -8.11
N HIS A 80 -16.12 -21.16 -9.31
CA HIS A 80 -15.45 -21.58 -10.54
C HIS A 80 -14.00 -21.11 -10.57
N PHE A 81 -13.76 -19.85 -10.18
CA PHE A 81 -12.42 -19.35 -9.99
C PHE A 81 -11.65 -20.25 -9.02
N LEU A 82 -12.10 -20.45 -7.78
CA LEU A 82 -11.43 -21.29 -6.78
C LEU A 82 -11.16 -22.73 -7.24
N LYS A 83 -12.06 -23.34 -8.02
CA LYS A 83 -11.89 -24.73 -8.50
C LYS A 83 -11.01 -24.87 -9.73
N THR A 84 -10.72 -23.79 -10.45
CA THR A 84 -9.91 -23.83 -11.68
C THR A 84 -8.45 -24.18 -11.36
N PRO A 85 -7.89 -25.30 -11.85
CA PRO A 85 -6.52 -25.71 -11.50
C PRO A 85 -5.46 -24.72 -12.01
N THR A 86 -4.81 -24.02 -11.10
CA THR A 86 -3.69 -23.12 -11.36
C THR A 86 -2.91 -22.84 -10.07
N GLU A 87 -1.61 -22.59 -10.20
CA GLU A 87 -0.71 -22.19 -9.11
C GLU A 87 -0.62 -20.65 -8.96
N ASP A 88 -1.13 -19.88 -9.94
CA ASP A 88 -1.09 -18.40 -9.94
C ASP A 88 -2.51 -17.87 -10.03
N ARG A 89 -3.09 -17.57 -8.87
CA ARG A 89 -4.45 -17.01 -8.69
C ARG A 89 -4.33 -15.60 -8.17
N ARG A 90 -5.05 -14.66 -8.79
CA ARG A 90 -5.01 -13.25 -8.42
C ARG A 90 -6.40 -12.71 -8.20
N LEU A 91 -6.62 -12.12 -7.02
CA LEU A 91 -7.80 -11.33 -6.73
C LEU A 91 -7.43 -9.85 -6.80
N ILE A 92 -8.00 -9.14 -7.77
CA ILE A 92 -7.68 -7.74 -8.04
C ILE A 92 -8.87 -6.86 -7.65
N ILE A 93 -8.65 -5.97 -6.70
CA ILE A 93 -9.60 -4.96 -6.26
C ILE A 93 -9.28 -3.67 -7.02
N ALA A 94 -10.11 -3.30 -7.98
CA ALA A 94 -9.92 -2.15 -8.85
C ALA A 94 -10.88 -1.02 -8.49
N SER A 95 -10.37 0.12 -8.04
CA SER A 95 -11.17 1.30 -7.70
C SER A 95 -10.30 2.56 -7.62
N ASP A 96 -10.92 3.74 -7.72
CA ASP A 96 -10.35 5.05 -7.38
C ASP A 96 -10.96 5.63 -6.09
N HIS A 97 -11.82 4.85 -5.42
CA HIS A 97 -12.48 5.19 -4.16
C HIS A 97 -11.65 4.72 -2.95
N PRO A 98 -11.08 5.65 -2.15
CA PRO A 98 -10.31 5.30 -0.96
C PRO A 98 -11.09 4.42 0.03
N GLU A 99 -12.38 4.66 0.19
CA GLU A 99 -13.28 3.89 1.05
C GLU A 99 -13.28 2.39 0.71
N ILE A 100 -13.26 2.05 -0.58
CA ILE A 100 -13.19 0.67 -1.06
C ILE A 100 -11.77 0.11 -0.88
N LEU A 101 -10.76 0.87 -1.30
CA LEU A 101 -9.36 0.40 -1.24
C LEU A 101 -8.87 0.24 0.20
N SER A 102 -9.46 0.97 1.16
CA SER A 102 -9.11 0.89 2.58
C SER A 102 -9.62 -0.36 3.30
N LEU A 103 -10.57 -1.09 2.69
CA LEU A 103 -11.12 -2.31 3.29
C LEU A 103 -10.03 -3.39 3.41
N PRO A 104 -10.12 -4.24 4.45
CA PRO A 104 -9.11 -5.26 4.74
C PRO A 104 -9.30 -6.49 3.85
N TRP A 105 -9.16 -6.31 2.53
CA TRP A 105 -9.36 -7.35 1.53
C TRP A 105 -8.49 -8.60 1.76
N GLU A 106 -7.32 -8.43 2.38
CA GLU A 106 -6.44 -9.52 2.79
C GLU A 106 -7.07 -10.49 3.80
N LEU A 107 -8.08 -10.03 4.54
CA LEU A 107 -8.81 -10.85 5.50
C LEU A 107 -9.95 -11.64 4.87
N LEU A 108 -10.25 -11.49 3.57
CA LEU A 108 -11.32 -12.27 2.93
C LEU A 108 -11.17 -13.77 3.26
N THR A 109 -12.23 -14.37 3.78
CA THR A 109 -12.29 -15.80 4.06
C THR A 109 -12.90 -16.57 2.89
N ASP A 110 -12.54 -17.84 2.81
CA ASP A 110 -13.22 -18.77 1.93
C ASP A 110 -14.61 -19.10 2.48
N LEU A 111 -15.68 -18.75 1.78
CA LEU A 111 -17.05 -19.08 2.21
C LEU A 111 -17.38 -20.57 2.09
N THR A 112 -16.51 -21.38 1.47
CA THR A 112 -16.67 -22.83 1.32
C THR A 112 -15.95 -23.65 2.37
N ALA A 113 -15.01 -23.05 3.09
CA ALA A 113 -14.19 -23.70 4.10
C ALA A 113 -14.27 -22.91 5.40
N ASN A 114 -14.37 -23.59 6.54
CA ASN A 114 -14.40 -22.88 7.81
C ASN A 114 -13.07 -22.20 8.10
N ASP A 115 -13.14 -20.94 8.54
CA ASP A 115 -12.08 -20.19 9.21
C ASP A 115 -10.75 -20.05 8.43
N THR A 116 -10.77 -20.17 7.10
CA THR A 116 -9.56 -20.07 6.25
C THR A 116 -9.56 -18.77 5.45
N PHE A 117 -8.47 -18.00 5.55
CA PHE A 117 -8.27 -16.82 4.71
C PHE A 117 -7.92 -17.21 3.26
N LEU A 118 -8.50 -16.50 2.28
CA LEU A 118 -8.21 -16.72 0.86
C LEU A 118 -6.72 -16.62 0.53
N ALA A 119 -6.04 -15.64 1.14
CA ALA A 119 -4.61 -15.43 0.93
C ALA A 119 -3.73 -16.55 1.52
N GLN A 120 -4.30 -17.39 2.40
CA GLN A 120 -3.63 -18.53 3.02
C GLN A 120 -4.00 -19.88 2.38
N GLN A 121 -4.80 -19.89 1.31
CA GLN A 121 -5.09 -21.12 0.58
C GLN A 121 -3.81 -21.78 0.01
N THR A 122 -3.95 -23.05 -0.36
CA THR A 122 -2.91 -23.80 -1.08
C THR A 122 -3.48 -24.29 -2.41
N PRO A 123 -3.05 -23.76 -3.56
CA PRO A 123 -2.08 -22.65 -3.72
C PRO A 123 -2.64 -21.29 -3.25
N PRO A 124 -1.77 -20.33 -2.86
CA PRO A 124 -2.21 -19.05 -2.33
C PRO A 124 -2.89 -18.17 -3.39
N ILE A 125 -3.80 -17.31 -2.94
CA ILE A 125 -4.44 -16.29 -3.79
C ILE A 125 -3.74 -14.96 -3.55
N SER A 126 -3.08 -14.41 -4.58
CA SER A 126 -2.47 -13.08 -4.52
C SER A 126 -3.55 -12.00 -4.52
N ILE A 127 -3.68 -11.29 -3.40
CA ILE A 127 -4.62 -10.16 -3.27
C ILE A 127 -3.90 -8.83 -3.58
N GLN A 128 -4.46 -8.07 -4.51
CA GLN A 128 -3.86 -6.84 -5.05
C GLN A 128 -4.91 -5.75 -5.23
N ARG A 129 -4.49 -4.49 -5.08
CA ARG A 129 -5.29 -3.30 -5.38
C ARG A 129 -4.77 -2.62 -6.64
N ALA A 130 -5.68 -2.17 -7.49
CA ALA A 130 -5.37 -1.44 -8.72
C ALA A 130 -6.17 -0.14 -8.78
N TYR A 131 -5.54 0.93 -9.25
CA TYR A 131 -6.22 2.20 -9.50
C TYR A 131 -6.87 2.17 -10.89
N VAL A 132 -8.12 2.62 -10.99
CA VAL A 132 -8.83 2.76 -12.28
C VAL A 132 -8.66 4.18 -12.82
N GLY A 133 -8.64 4.34 -14.15
CA GLY A 133 -8.54 5.67 -14.77
C GLY A 133 -7.12 6.22 -14.94
N LEU A 134 -6.09 5.36 -14.89
CA LEU A 134 -4.72 5.77 -15.21
C LEU A 134 -4.60 6.24 -16.67
N THR A 135 -3.99 7.41 -16.87
CA THR A 135 -3.61 7.95 -18.18
C THR A 135 -2.32 7.27 -18.70
N PRO A 136 -1.99 7.38 -20.01
CA PRO A 136 -0.79 6.77 -20.57
C PRO A 136 0.52 7.19 -19.89
N ASP A 137 0.63 8.44 -19.44
CA ASP A 137 1.77 8.99 -18.70
C ASP A 137 1.85 8.52 -17.24
N GLN A 138 0.76 7.96 -16.71
CA GLN A 138 0.70 7.33 -15.40
C GLN A 138 0.89 5.81 -15.47
N LYS A 139 1.24 5.23 -16.62
CA LYS A 139 1.55 3.80 -16.70
C LYS A 139 2.89 3.49 -16.04
N ALA A 140 2.95 2.34 -15.38
CA ALA A 140 4.21 1.84 -14.83
C ALA A 140 5.28 1.71 -15.92
N PHE A 141 6.51 2.09 -15.56
CA PHE A 141 7.66 1.88 -16.41
C PHE A 141 8.21 0.44 -16.25
N TYR A 142 8.96 -0.02 -17.26
CA TYR A 142 9.65 -1.31 -17.19
C TYR A 142 10.70 -1.32 -16.07
N ILE A 143 10.63 -2.33 -15.20
CA ILE A 143 11.57 -2.54 -14.10
C ILE A 143 12.54 -3.68 -14.48
N PRO A 144 13.80 -3.37 -14.88
CA PRO A 144 14.78 -4.40 -15.20
C PRO A 144 15.19 -5.13 -13.94
N ARG A 145 15.32 -6.46 -13.98
CA ARG A 145 15.90 -7.23 -12.86
C ARG A 145 17.37 -6.83 -12.68
N ARG A 146 17.83 -6.73 -11.42
CA ARG A 146 19.23 -6.39 -11.09
C ARG A 146 19.77 -7.37 -10.05
N SER A 147 21.09 -7.51 -10.00
CA SER A 147 21.76 -8.31 -8.95
C SER A 147 21.77 -7.61 -7.59
N THR A 148 21.60 -6.29 -7.57
CA THR A 148 21.53 -5.49 -6.34
C THR A 148 20.50 -4.38 -6.49
N ARG A 149 19.76 -4.12 -5.41
CA ARG A 149 18.82 -2.99 -5.30
C ARG A 149 19.22 -2.06 -4.18
N HIS A 150 18.99 -0.77 -4.40
CA HIS A 150 19.23 0.27 -3.42
C HIS A 150 17.94 0.70 -2.73
N VAL A 151 17.91 0.53 -1.40
CA VAL A 151 16.79 0.89 -0.52
C VAL A 151 17.13 2.20 0.17
N LEU A 152 16.35 3.24 -0.06
CA LEU A 152 16.38 4.46 0.74
C LEU A 152 15.29 4.37 1.81
N VAL A 153 15.69 4.39 3.08
CA VAL A 153 14.81 4.42 4.23
C VAL A 153 14.71 5.85 4.76
N MET A 154 13.50 6.33 4.97
CA MET A 154 13.21 7.63 5.55
C MET A 154 12.23 7.47 6.70
N MET A 155 12.61 7.93 7.89
CA MET A 155 11.79 7.84 9.08
C MET A 155 11.50 9.22 9.62
N SER A 156 10.21 9.58 9.72
CA SER A 156 9.77 10.91 10.11
C SER A 156 8.99 10.85 11.43
N ARG A 157 9.38 11.69 12.40
CA ARG A 157 8.76 11.82 13.74
C ARG A 157 8.73 13.29 14.16
N PRO A 158 7.94 14.15 13.48
CA PRO A 158 7.84 15.55 13.86
C PRO A 158 7.25 15.70 15.27
N HIS A 159 7.76 16.63 16.07
CA HIS A 159 7.46 16.74 17.51
C HIS A 159 6.03 17.22 17.82
N ASP A 160 5.37 17.84 16.84
CA ASP A 160 4.01 18.38 16.91
C ASP A 160 2.94 17.39 16.43
N VAL A 161 3.32 16.19 15.97
CA VAL A 161 2.40 15.13 15.54
C VAL A 161 2.57 13.92 16.44
N PRO A 162 1.56 13.55 17.24
CA PRO A 162 1.67 12.37 18.08
C PRO A 162 1.84 11.09 17.23
N TYR A 163 2.75 10.22 17.64
CA TYR A 163 2.95 8.93 17.00
C TYR A 163 2.98 7.87 18.12
N PRO A 164 2.17 6.79 18.02
CA PRO A 164 1.94 5.87 19.14
C PRO A 164 3.15 5.01 19.53
N GLU A 165 4.11 4.82 18.62
CA GLU A 165 5.31 4.02 18.83
C GLU A 165 6.58 4.87 18.75
N MET A 166 7.58 4.56 19.57
CA MET A 166 8.89 5.19 19.45
C MET A 166 9.49 4.92 18.06
N PRO A 167 10.30 5.83 17.48
CA PRO A 167 11.06 5.51 16.28
C PRO A 167 11.93 4.26 16.47
N LEU A 168 12.05 3.44 15.43
CA LEU A 168 12.97 2.31 15.42
C LEU A 168 14.41 2.81 15.51
N ASN A 169 15.30 2.00 16.10
CA ASN A 169 16.73 2.26 16.01
C ASN A 169 17.18 2.07 14.54
N LEU A 170 17.49 3.16 13.85
CA LEU A 170 17.82 3.17 12.43
C LEU A 170 19.10 2.38 12.12
N THR A 171 20.07 2.34 13.03
CA THR A 171 21.29 1.54 12.88
C THR A 171 20.96 0.06 12.89
N THR A 172 20.25 -0.41 13.93
CA THR A 172 19.80 -1.81 14.02
C THR A 172 18.92 -2.16 12.83
N PHE A 173 18.01 -1.26 12.43
CA PHE A 173 17.14 -1.48 11.28
C PHE A 173 17.96 -1.66 10.00
N LYS A 174 18.89 -0.74 9.72
CA LYS A 174 19.79 -0.83 8.58
C LYS A 174 20.58 -2.14 8.57
N GLU A 175 21.14 -2.54 9.70
CA GLU A 175 21.90 -3.78 9.85
C GLU A 175 21.02 -5.02 9.58
N THR A 176 19.82 -5.09 10.16
CA THR A 176 18.87 -6.18 9.94
C THR A 176 18.45 -6.28 8.46
N LEU A 177 18.29 -5.15 7.77
CA LEU A 177 17.84 -5.16 6.38
C LEU A 177 18.97 -5.41 5.38
N SER A 178 20.18 -4.97 5.68
CA SER A 178 21.36 -5.09 4.80
C SER A 178 21.76 -6.54 4.59
N ARG A 179 21.90 -6.95 3.33
CA ARG A 179 22.22 -8.33 2.95
C ARG A 179 22.69 -8.41 1.49
N PRO A 180 23.31 -9.51 1.04
CA PRO A 180 23.67 -9.67 -0.37
C PRO A 180 22.49 -9.39 -1.31
N GLY A 181 22.71 -8.54 -2.31
CA GLY A 181 21.66 -8.08 -3.23
C GLY A 181 20.85 -6.87 -2.76
N LEU A 182 21.04 -6.37 -1.53
CA LEU A 182 20.37 -5.18 -1.02
C LEU A 182 21.35 -4.24 -0.32
N THR A 183 21.47 -3.02 -0.83
CA THR A 183 22.13 -1.92 -0.14
C THR A 183 21.09 -1.04 0.52
N VAL A 184 21.27 -0.71 1.80
CA VAL A 184 20.32 0.11 2.57
C VAL A 184 20.98 1.43 2.95
N GLU A 185 20.33 2.54 2.62
CA GLU A 185 20.69 3.89 3.01
C GLU A 185 19.60 4.47 3.92
N ILE A 186 20.02 5.15 4.98
CA ILE A 186 19.12 5.90 5.85
C ILE A 186 19.22 7.38 5.47
N LEU A 187 18.08 8.03 5.24
CA LEU A 187 18.03 9.48 5.11
C LEU A 187 18.01 10.10 6.51
N GLU A 188 19.17 10.59 6.96
CA GLU A 188 19.38 11.12 8.32
C GLU A 188 18.46 12.31 8.65
N SER A 189 18.14 13.14 7.65
CA SER A 189 17.24 14.28 7.80
C SER A 189 15.94 14.00 7.03
N PRO A 190 14.83 13.66 7.71
CA PRO A 190 13.58 13.31 7.04
C PRO A 190 12.80 14.57 6.59
N THR A 191 13.50 15.53 5.97
CA THR A 191 12.90 16.74 5.41
C THR A 191 12.64 16.58 3.92
N PHE A 192 11.74 17.43 3.39
CA PHE A 192 11.46 17.46 1.96
C PHE A 192 12.72 17.79 1.13
N GLU A 193 13.52 18.76 1.58
CA GLU A 193 14.74 19.19 0.89
C GLU A 193 15.76 18.06 0.81
N ALA A 194 16.01 17.37 1.94
CA ALA A 194 16.95 16.26 1.97
C ALA A 194 16.51 15.11 1.05
N LEU A 195 15.20 14.85 0.97
CA LEU A 195 14.65 13.85 0.05
C LEU A 195 14.87 14.25 -1.42
N VAL A 196 14.58 15.50 -1.79
CA VAL A 196 14.82 16.03 -3.15
C VAL A 196 16.29 15.93 -3.50
N ASP A 197 17.16 16.48 -2.65
CA ASP A 197 18.61 16.49 -2.86
C ASP A 197 19.15 15.06 -3.05
N ARG A 198 18.66 14.11 -2.23
CA ARG A 198 19.08 12.71 -2.34
C ARG A 198 18.61 12.05 -3.64
N LEU A 199 17.36 12.28 -4.05
CA LEU A 199 16.82 11.67 -5.27
C LEU A 199 17.46 12.26 -6.54
N ASP A 200 17.82 13.54 -6.54
CA ASP A 200 18.49 14.22 -7.65
C ASP A 200 20.00 13.94 -7.74
N ASN A 201 20.63 13.48 -6.65
CA ASN A 201 22.07 13.23 -6.62
C ASN A 201 22.49 12.00 -7.45
N ARG A 202 22.92 12.25 -8.69
CA ARG A 202 23.38 11.23 -9.65
C ARG A 202 24.74 10.62 -9.33
N ASN A 203 25.48 11.15 -8.35
CA ASN A 203 26.75 10.58 -7.91
C ASN A 203 26.56 9.45 -6.89
N LEU A 204 25.35 9.31 -6.34
CA LEU A 204 24.97 8.23 -5.44
C LEU A 204 24.20 7.14 -6.21
N PRO A 205 24.13 5.90 -5.69
CA PRO A 205 23.30 4.87 -6.28
C PRO A 205 21.84 5.34 -6.44
N ALA A 206 21.26 5.06 -7.61
CA ALA A 206 19.86 5.35 -7.88
C ALA A 206 18.96 4.57 -6.91
N VAL A 207 17.96 5.22 -6.33
CA VAL A 207 17.03 4.59 -5.40
C VAL A 207 16.08 3.67 -6.16
N ASP A 208 16.11 2.37 -5.86
CA ASP A 208 15.19 1.39 -6.44
C ASP A 208 13.96 1.18 -5.56
N ILE A 209 14.13 1.25 -4.23
CA ILE A 209 13.08 1.02 -3.25
C ILE A 209 13.08 2.20 -2.28
N PHE A 210 11.92 2.83 -2.11
CA PHE A 210 11.72 3.87 -1.09
C PHE A 210 10.91 3.30 0.07
N HIS A 211 11.48 3.27 1.27
CA HIS A 211 10.81 2.82 2.49
C HIS A 211 10.57 4.02 3.41
N PHE A 212 9.31 4.41 3.56
CA PHE A 212 8.90 5.45 4.47
C PHE A 212 8.21 4.89 5.72
N ASP A 213 8.63 5.33 6.90
CA ASP A 213 7.95 5.11 8.18
C ASP A 213 7.67 6.46 8.85
N GLY A 214 6.40 6.87 8.89
CA GLY A 214 6.01 8.16 9.45
C GLY A 214 4.50 8.39 9.44
N PRO A 215 4.01 9.50 10.01
CA PRO A 215 2.58 9.79 10.03
C PRO A 215 2.01 9.96 8.63
N GLY A 216 0.78 9.50 8.44
CA GLY A 216 -0.03 9.76 7.25
C GLY A 216 -1.29 10.54 7.61
N TYR A 217 -1.74 11.42 6.71
CA TYR A 217 -2.97 12.18 6.87
C TYR A 217 -3.84 12.06 5.62
N TYR A 218 -5.15 12.08 5.83
CA TYR A 218 -6.13 12.19 4.76
C TYR A 218 -7.12 13.30 5.08
N ASP A 219 -7.34 14.16 4.09
CA ASP A 219 -8.29 15.27 4.13
C ASP A 219 -9.07 15.26 2.81
N ARG A 220 -10.38 14.97 2.88
CA ARG A 220 -11.22 14.88 1.69
C ARG A 220 -11.46 16.22 1.01
N ASP A 221 -11.47 17.30 1.79
CA ASP A 221 -11.93 18.63 1.41
C ASP A 221 -10.79 19.69 1.47
N ASP A 222 -9.56 19.25 1.76
CA ASP A 222 -8.38 20.09 2.01
C ASP A 222 -8.65 21.24 3.01
N ARG A 223 -9.50 21.00 4.01
CA ARG A 223 -10.02 22.04 4.94
C ARG A 223 -8.92 22.64 5.80
N GLU A 224 -7.91 21.86 6.15
CA GLU A 224 -6.75 22.37 6.90
C GLU A 224 -5.67 22.97 5.99
N GLY A 225 -5.87 22.87 4.66
CA GLY A 225 -4.94 23.30 3.65
C GLY A 225 -3.68 22.43 3.61
N SER A 226 -3.25 22.08 2.40
CA SER A 226 -1.86 21.67 2.22
C SER A 226 -0.94 22.84 2.65
N ILE A 227 0.09 22.59 3.48
CA ILE A 227 1.12 23.61 3.79
C ILE A 227 1.96 23.95 2.52
N ILE A 228 1.60 23.39 1.36
CA ILE A 228 2.16 23.74 0.07
C ILE A 228 1.77 25.19 -0.31
N GLU A 229 0.73 25.79 0.28
CA GLU A 229 0.18 27.00 -0.35
C GLU A 229 0.96 28.31 -0.19
N ASN A 230 1.72 28.62 0.87
CA ASN A 230 2.16 30.03 1.01
C ASN A 230 3.64 30.36 1.32
N HIS A 231 4.54 29.42 1.66
CA HIS A 231 5.88 29.83 2.15
C HIS A 231 7.07 28.92 1.79
N HIS A 232 7.00 28.08 0.74
CA HIS A 232 8.13 27.20 0.42
C HIS A 232 9.22 27.92 -0.42
N PRO A 233 10.50 27.97 0.02
CA PRO A 233 11.58 28.66 -0.71
C PRO A 233 11.98 28.01 -2.05
N TYR A 234 11.33 26.92 -2.46
CA TYR A 234 11.64 26.14 -3.67
C TYR A 234 10.63 26.40 -4.79
N HIS A 235 10.27 27.67 -5.02
CA HIS A 235 9.43 28.07 -6.15
C HIS A 235 9.95 27.52 -7.48
N ALA A 236 11.26 27.41 -7.70
CA ALA A 236 11.80 26.88 -8.96
C ALA A 236 11.54 25.37 -9.20
N TYR A 237 11.73 24.52 -8.17
CA TYR A 237 11.43 23.08 -8.26
C TYR A 237 9.91 22.85 -8.31
N ARG A 238 9.17 23.63 -7.52
CA ARG A 238 7.71 23.73 -7.55
C ARG A 238 7.20 24.15 -8.93
N ASP A 239 7.76 25.16 -9.58
CA ASP A 239 7.31 25.68 -10.88
C ASP A 239 7.67 24.73 -12.02
N GLN A 240 8.74 23.94 -11.88
CA GLN A 240 9.15 22.93 -12.86
C GLN A 240 8.31 21.64 -12.73
N ILE A 241 7.89 21.27 -11.52
CA ILE A 241 6.99 20.15 -11.27
C ILE A 241 5.53 20.54 -11.50
N LEU A 242 5.05 21.65 -10.94
CA LEU A 242 3.66 22.12 -11.06
C LEU A 242 3.30 22.66 -12.45
N LYS A 243 4.28 22.94 -13.33
CA LYS A 243 4.00 23.31 -14.73
C LYS A 243 3.24 22.18 -15.43
N GLY A 244 1.92 22.35 -15.57
CA GLY A 244 1.02 21.38 -16.19
C GLY A 244 0.39 20.37 -15.23
N MET A 245 0.59 20.50 -13.91
CA MET A 245 -0.06 19.62 -12.94
C MET A 245 -1.41 20.16 -12.48
N VAL A 246 -2.45 19.36 -12.68
CA VAL A 246 -3.74 19.56 -12.02
C VAL A 246 -3.58 19.10 -10.57
N ILE A 247 -3.62 20.02 -9.61
CA ILE A 247 -3.91 19.69 -8.22
C ILE A 247 -5.33 19.14 -8.24
N ASP A 248 -5.49 17.86 -7.86
CA ASP A 248 -6.81 17.22 -7.81
C ASP A 248 -7.43 17.58 -6.47
N PRO A 249 -8.35 18.56 -6.40
CA PRO A 249 -8.81 19.14 -5.14
C PRO A 249 -9.67 18.18 -4.29
N VAL A 250 -9.93 16.96 -4.78
CA VAL A 250 -10.84 16.01 -4.14
C VAL A 250 -10.03 14.83 -3.60
N ARG A 251 -10.15 14.51 -2.30
CA ARG A 251 -9.55 13.32 -1.64
C ARG A 251 -8.02 13.36 -1.50
N MET A 252 -7.48 14.34 -0.78
CA MET A 252 -6.03 14.51 -0.59
C MET A 252 -5.46 13.57 0.46
N ALA A 253 -4.36 12.90 0.11
CA ALA A 253 -3.57 12.10 1.05
C ALA A 253 -2.18 12.71 1.17
N TYR A 254 -1.63 12.70 2.39
CA TYR A 254 -0.35 13.30 2.73
C TYR A 254 0.50 12.32 3.53
N VAL A 255 1.81 12.36 3.30
CA VAL A 255 2.80 11.89 4.29
C VAL A 255 3.30 13.09 5.07
N VAL A 256 3.66 12.89 6.33
CA VAL A 256 4.22 13.97 7.16
C VAL A 256 5.71 13.80 7.31
N LEU A 257 6.44 14.79 6.80
CA LEU A 257 7.88 14.95 6.92
C LEU A 257 8.20 15.92 8.06
N GLU A 258 9.49 16.10 8.33
CA GLU A 258 9.97 17.09 9.28
C GLU A 258 10.42 18.37 8.55
N LYS A 259 10.24 19.51 9.20
CA LYS A 259 10.97 20.74 8.89
C LYS A 259 12.31 20.73 9.63
N ARG A 260 13.17 21.70 9.32
CA ARG A 260 14.48 21.86 10.01
C ARG A 260 14.36 22.11 11.52
N ASP A 261 13.23 22.65 11.97
CA ASP A 261 12.92 22.86 13.40
C ASP A 261 12.25 21.64 14.06
N GLY A 262 12.14 20.52 13.34
CA GLY A 262 11.48 19.29 13.79
C GLY A 262 9.96 19.33 13.78
N SER A 263 9.33 20.42 13.33
CA SER A 263 7.86 20.49 13.20
C SER A 263 7.37 19.78 11.94
N SER A 264 6.07 19.55 11.86
CA SER A 264 5.45 18.83 10.76
C SER A 264 5.46 19.59 9.43
N HIS A 265 5.73 18.85 8.35
CA HIS A 265 5.56 19.28 6.97
C HIS A 265 4.71 18.24 6.24
N ARG A 266 3.48 18.61 5.87
CA ARG A 266 2.59 17.78 5.05
C ARG A 266 3.06 17.78 3.58
N LEU A 267 3.47 16.64 3.07
CA LEU A 267 3.80 16.43 1.66
C LEU A 267 2.68 15.64 0.98
N SER A 268 2.13 16.19 -0.10
CA SER A 268 1.09 15.51 -0.90
C SER A 268 1.61 14.17 -1.42
N ALA A 269 0.81 13.11 -1.22
CA ALA A 269 1.10 11.77 -1.72
C ALA A 269 1.22 11.74 -3.26
N LYS A 270 0.46 12.60 -3.96
CA LYS A 270 0.57 12.75 -5.43
C LYS A 270 1.93 13.31 -5.81
N LEU A 271 2.37 14.38 -5.14
CA LEU A 271 3.68 14.99 -5.38
C LEU A 271 4.82 14.01 -5.07
N LEU A 272 4.75 13.33 -3.92
CA LEU A 272 5.69 12.26 -3.57
C LEU A 272 5.71 11.18 -4.67
N GLY A 273 4.55 10.69 -5.09
CA GLY A 273 4.45 9.68 -6.13
C GLY A 273 5.07 10.12 -7.47
N GLN A 274 4.87 11.38 -7.86
CA GLN A 274 5.45 11.94 -9.09
C GLN A 274 6.98 12.05 -9.00
N MET A 275 7.51 12.46 -7.84
CA MET A 275 8.95 12.44 -7.59
C MET A 275 9.50 11.01 -7.74
N LEU A 276 8.92 10.05 -7.00
CA LEU A 276 9.35 8.65 -7.04
C LEU A 276 9.26 8.05 -8.46
N TYR A 277 8.20 8.37 -9.20
CA TYR A 277 8.02 7.94 -10.59
C TYR A 277 9.10 8.51 -11.52
N ARG A 278 9.38 9.83 -11.43
CA ARG A 278 10.43 10.51 -12.21
C ARG A 278 11.81 9.90 -11.96
N HIS A 279 12.11 9.55 -10.72
CA HIS A 279 13.36 8.91 -10.31
C HIS A 279 13.40 7.39 -10.55
N ARG A 280 12.36 6.82 -11.17
CA ARG A 280 12.27 5.38 -11.50
C ARG A 280 12.34 4.46 -10.28
N VAL A 281 11.79 4.91 -9.14
CA VAL A 281 11.64 4.07 -7.94
C VAL A 281 10.61 2.96 -8.22
N ALA A 282 11.05 1.70 -8.12
CA ALA A 282 10.29 0.54 -8.56
C ALA A 282 9.27 0.06 -7.51
N LEU A 283 9.59 0.21 -6.23
CA LEU A 283 8.75 -0.20 -5.11
C LEU A 283 8.78 0.87 -4.02
N THR A 284 7.61 1.22 -3.51
CA THR A 284 7.48 2.03 -2.30
C THR A 284 6.87 1.21 -1.17
N ILE A 285 7.44 1.30 0.01
CA ILE A 285 6.92 0.70 1.23
C ILE A 285 6.50 1.84 2.15
N LEU A 286 5.24 1.86 2.55
CA LEU A 286 4.65 2.87 3.42
C LEU A 286 4.22 2.23 4.73
N THR A 287 4.89 2.59 5.82
CA THR A 287 4.45 2.29 7.18
C THR A 287 3.87 3.56 7.75
N THR A 288 2.60 3.80 7.45
CA THR A 288 1.95 5.09 7.72
C THR A 288 0.66 4.87 8.48
N PRO A 289 0.67 4.95 9.82
CA PRO A 289 -0.55 5.00 10.59
C PRO A 289 -1.34 6.22 10.15
N GLN A 290 -2.45 5.99 9.46
CA GLN A 290 -3.24 7.06 8.85
C GLN A 290 -4.17 7.67 9.89
N ARG A 291 -4.03 8.97 10.06
CA ARG A 291 -5.03 9.80 10.71
C ARG A 291 -6.02 10.28 9.66
N VAL A 292 -7.30 10.20 10.00
CA VAL A 292 -8.39 10.70 9.17
C VAL A 292 -9.02 11.88 9.89
N GLU A 293 -9.11 13.02 9.22
CA GLU A 293 -9.81 14.20 9.73
C GLU A 293 -10.82 14.71 8.68
N PRO A 294 -12.11 14.89 9.03
CA PRO A 294 -12.72 14.55 10.32
C PRO A 294 -12.70 13.03 10.59
N VAL A 295 -12.66 12.65 11.86
CA VAL A 295 -12.49 11.27 12.39
C VAL A 295 -13.56 10.25 11.92
N ASN A 296 -14.54 10.71 11.13
CA ASN A 296 -15.65 9.93 10.60
C ASN A 296 -15.51 9.60 9.10
N GLU A 297 -14.39 9.95 8.47
CA GLU A 297 -14.16 9.65 7.07
C GLU A 297 -13.45 8.30 6.84
N PRO A 298 -13.57 7.72 5.63
CA PRO A 298 -12.82 6.53 5.27
C PRO A 298 -11.30 6.76 5.30
N PHE A 299 -10.54 5.74 5.72
CA PHE A 299 -9.08 5.79 5.72
C PHE A 299 -8.56 6.05 4.30
N GLY A 300 -7.90 7.20 4.13
CA GLY A 300 -7.39 7.63 2.83
C GLY A 300 -6.17 6.87 2.38
N CYS A 301 -6.27 6.15 1.28
CA CYS A 301 -5.14 5.36 0.83
C CYS A 301 -4.02 6.19 0.17
N ILE A 302 -2.98 6.54 0.95
CA ILE A 302 -1.72 7.09 0.42
C ILE A 302 -1.17 6.22 -0.73
N GLY A 303 -1.25 4.89 -0.60
CA GLY A 303 -0.80 3.95 -1.61
C GLY A 303 -1.50 4.10 -2.97
N SER A 304 -2.82 4.33 -3.00
CA SER A 304 -3.55 4.51 -4.25
C SER A 304 -3.17 5.81 -4.96
N ARG A 305 -2.86 6.87 -4.20
CA ARG A 305 -2.36 8.14 -4.74
C ARG A 305 -0.96 8.04 -5.32
N LEU A 306 -0.08 7.23 -4.73
CA LEU A 306 1.23 6.94 -5.32
C LEU A 306 1.10 6.14 -6.62
N ILE A 307 0.22 5.14 -6.65
CA ILE A 307 -0.08 4.38 -7.89
C ILE A 307 -0.66 5.28 -8.97
N SER A 308 -1.61 6.17 -8.63
CA SER A 308 -2.19 7.10 -9.60
C SER A 308 -1.19 8.15 -10.09
N ALA A 309 -0.11 8.40 -9.35
CA ALA A 309 1.03 9.19 -9.82
C ALA A 309 2.02 8.42 -10.71
N GLY A 310 1.78 7.13 -10.95
CA GLY A 310 2.58 6.28 -11.85
C GLY A 310 3.53 5.31 -11.15
N VAL A 311 3.66 5.35 -9.82
CA VAL A 311 4.54 4.44 -9.08
C VAL A 311 4.16 2.98 -9.41
N PRO A 312 5.11 2.08 -9.76
CA PRO A 312 4.76 0.74 -10.21
C PRO A 312 4.14 -0.16 -9.13
N ALA A 313 4.65 -0.08 -7.90
CA ALA A 313 4.18 -0.89 -6.79
C ALA A 313 4.27 -0.12 -5.47
N VAL A 314 3.25 -0.26 -4.64
CA VAL A 314 3.26 0.25 -3.27
C VAL A 314 2.81 -0.85 -2.32
N ILE A 315 3.59 -1.13 -1.29
CA ILE A 315 3.17 -1.92 -0.13
C ILE A 315 2.81 -0.92 0.96
N ALA A 316 1.55 -0.91 1.41
CA ALA A 316 1.08 -0.02 2.45
C ALA A 316 0.68 -0.82 3.70
N ILE A 317 1.17 -0.36 4.84
CA ILE A 317 0.79 -0.82 6.18
C ILE A 317 0.14 0.39 6.87
N PRO A 318 -1.19 0.48 6.87
CA PRO A 318 -1.91 1.67 7.35
C PRO A 318 -2.07 1.73 8.87
N TYR A 319 -1.47 0.80 9.62
CA TYR A 319 -1.65 0.62 11.05
C TYR A 319 -0.37 0.98 11.83
N ALA A 320 -0.54 1.45 13.07
CA ALA A 320 0.56 1.66 14.00
C ALA A 320 1.01 0.33 14.63
N LEU A 321 1.73 -0.47 13.86
CA LEU A 321 2.30 -1.72 14.35
C LEU A 321 3.37 -1.45 15.42
N ARG A 322 3.40 -2.29 16.45
CA ARG A 322 4.51 -2.33 17.41
C ARG A 322 5.85 -2.54 16.70
N ASN A 323 6.90 -1.88 17.20
CA ASN A 323 8.23 -1.99 16.61
C ASN A 323 8.75 -3.44 16.48
N SER A 324 8.45 -4.32 17.45
CA SER A 324 8.81 -5.75 17.35
C SER A 324 8.13 -6.44 16.17
N ALA A 325 6.84 -6.16 15.93
CA ALA A 325 6.10 -6.71 14.79
C ALA A 325 6.62 -6.16 13.46
N LYS A 326 6.92 -4.85 13.39
CA LYS A 326 7.56 -4.22 12.22
C LYS A 326 8.89 -4.90 11.88
N MET A 327 9.76 -5.09 12.87
CA MET A 327 11.07 -5.74 12.70
C MET A 327 10.91 -7.16 12.16
N THR A 328 10.06 -7.98 12.79
CA THR A 328 9.77 -9.35 12.34
C THR A 328 9.27 -9.36 10.89
N PHE A 329 8.34 -8.47 10.55
CA PHE A 329 7.81 -8.38 9.19
C PHE A 329 8.90 -7.99 8.18
N PHE A 330 9.64 -6.90 8.42
CA PHE A 330 10.59 -6.38 7.46
C PHE A 330 11.83 -7.26 7.31
N GLU A 331 12.31 -7.88 8.39
CA GLU A 331 13.39 -8.85 8.30
C GLU A 331 13.02 -9.99 7.34
N ALA A 332 11.83 -10.57 7.52
CA ALA A 332 11.32 -11.64 6.66
C ALA A 332 11.04 -11.15 5.23
N PHE A 333 10.50 -9.95 5.07
CA PHE A 333 10.21 -9.35 3.76
C PHE A 333 11.49 -9.17 2.93
N TYR A 334 12.49 -8.48 3.47
CA TYR A 334 13.74 -8.22 2.75
C TYR A 334 14.56 -9.51 2.56
N GLN A 335 14.39 -10.53 3.42
CA GLN A 335 14.96 -11.87 3.21
C GLN A 335 14.37 -12.58 2.00
N GLN A 336 13.06 -12.49 1.80
CA GLN A 336 12.40 -13.13 0.68
C GLN A 336 12.58 -12.33 -0.61
N LEU A 337 12.77 -11.01 -0.50
CA LEU A 337 13.01 -10.16 -1.66
C LEU A 337 14.25 -10.58 -2.44
N THR A 338 15.29 -11.04 -1.75
CA THR A 338 16.53 -11.52 -2.37
C THR A 338 16.42 -12.90 -3.03
N GLN A 339 15.28 -13.60 -2.90
CA GLN A 339 15.06 -14.91 -3.52
C GLN A 339 14.59 -14.81 -4.98
N GLY A 340 14.51 -13.60 -5.53
CA GLY A 340 14.07 -13.35 -6.90
C GLY A 340 12.60 -13.69 -7.15
N LEU A 341 11.77 -13.69 -6.10
CA LEU A 341 10.32 -13.84 -6.20
C LEU A 341 9.69 -12.57 -6.80
N THR A 342 8.52 -12.72 -7.44
CA THR A 342 7.67 -11.56 -7.71
C THR A 342 7.18 -10.99 -6.37
N ILE A 343 6.84 -9.71 -6.33
CA ILE A 343 6.33 -9.08 -5.10
C ILE A 343 5.03 -9.77 -4.61
N ASN A 344 4.19 -10.28 -5.51
CA ASN A 344 3.00 -11.05 -5.15
C ASN A 344 3.37 -12.33 -4.41
N HIS A 345 4.16 -13.21 -5.04
CA HIS A 345 4.54 -14.49 -4.45
C HIS A 345 5.31 -14.31 -3.14
N LEU A 346 6.12 -13.25 -3.04
CA LEU A 346 6.80 -12.88 -1.80
C LEU A 346 5.79 -12.61 -0.68
N LEU A 347 4.79 -11.75 -0.92
CA LEU A 347 3.77 -11.46 0.09
C LEU A 347 2.91 -12.68 0.40
N ASP A 348 2.59 -13.50 -0.59
CA ASP A 348 1.83 -14.73 -0.39
C ASP A 348 2.59 -15.71 0.50
N HIS A 349 3.89 -15.91 0.27
CA HIS A 349 4.75 -16.70 1.15
C HIS A 349 4.85 -16.13 2.57
N LEU A 350 4.83 -14.80 2.73
CA LEU A 350 4.78 -14.18 4.06
C LEU A 350 3.46 -14.46 4.76
N ARG A 351 2.31 -14.33 4.06
CA ARG A 351 0.97 -14.54 4.61
C ARG A 351 0.74 -15.94 5.17
N GLN A 352 1.45 -16.94 4.63
CA GLN A 352 1.47 -18.31 5.14
C GLN A 352 2.15 -18.47 6.51
N LYS A 353 2.91 -17.46 6.98
CA LYS A 353 3.65 -17.51 8.25
C LYS A 353 2.86 -16.98 9.45
N GLY A 354 1.64 -16.48 9.25
CA GLY A 354 0.73 -16.06 10.32
C GLY A 354 0.11 -14.67 10.14
N ASP A 355 -0.70 -14.26 11.10
CA ASP A 355 -1.65 -13.15 10.96
C ASP A 355 -0.99 -11.77 10.78
N VAL A 356 0.19 -11.54 11.37
CA VAL A 356 0.93 -10.27 11.21
C VAL A 356 1.27 -9.96 9.75
N TYR A 357 1.34 -11.00 8.91
CA TYR A 357 1.66 -10.87 7.49
C TYR A 357 0.43 -10.62 6.60
N LEU A 358 -0.79 -10.65 7.16
CA LEU A 358 -2.02 -10.29 6.45
C LEU A 358 -2.24 -8.77 6.37
N LEU A 359 -1.51 -7.99 7.18
CA LEU A 359 -1.71 -6.54 7.31
C LEU A 359 -1.25 -5.70 6.09
N PRO A 360 -0.12 -6.03 5.41
CA PRO A 360 0.33 -5.24 4.27
C PRO A 360 -0.59 -5.38 3.07
N SER A 361 -1.01 -4.24 2.56
CA SER A 361 -1.78 -4.07 1.35
C SER A 361 -0.86 -3.84 0.16
N LEU A 362 -1.02 -4.62 -0.92
CA LEU A 362 -0.27 -4.42 -2.16
C LEU A 362 -1.10 -3.63 -3.18
N TYR A 363 -0.56 -2.50 -3.63
CA TYR A 363 -1.08 -1.70 -4.74
C TYR A 363 -0.19 -1.85 -5.96
N ARG A 364 -0.79 -1.96 -7.14
CA ARG A 364 -0.09 -2.29 -8.38
C ARG A 364 -0.55 -1.41 -9.54
N ASN A 365 0.43 -1.04 -10.34
CA ASN A 365 0.27 -0.42 -11.64
C ASN A 365 0.95 -1.33 -12.68
N GLY A 366 0.17 -2.04 -13.49
CA GLY A 366 0.69 -2.97 -14.52
C GLY A 366 1.12 -4.35 -14.01
N ASP A 367 1.98 -5.02 -14.79
CA ASP A 367 2.35 -6.43 -14.64
C ASP A 367 3.31 -6.71 -13.48
N ASP A 368 3.16 -7.88 -12.84
CA ASP A 368 3.98 -8.34 -11.72
C ASP A 368 5.46 -8.00 -11.84
N ILE A 369 6.00 -7.48 -10.74
CA ILE A 369 7.39 -7.04 -10.70
C ILE A 369 8.26 -8.06 -9.96
N THR A 370 9.41 -8.36 -10.56
CA THR A 370 10.52 -9.06 -9.91
C THR A 370 11.67 -8.06 -9.79
N LEU A 371 12.09 -7.73 -8.57
CA LEU A 371 13.15 -6.74 -8.38
C LEU A 371 14.55 -7.32 -8.58
N LEU A 372 14.83 -8.50 -8.03
CA LEU A 372 16.17 -9.08 -8.04
C LEU A 372 16.29 -10.23 -9.05
N THR A 373 17.44 -10.35 -9.70
CA THR A 373 17.84 -11.59 -10.38
C THR A 373 18.16 -12.64 -9.34
N ARG A 374 17.78 -13.91 -9.58
CA ARG A 374 18.21 -15.03 -8.76
C ARG A 374 19.72 -15.25 -8.82
#